data_AF-A0A932XUX9-F1
#
_entry.id   AF-A0A932XUX9-F1
#
_cell.length_a   1.000
_cell.length_b   1.000
_cell.length_c   1.000
_cell.angle_alpha   90.00
_cell.angle_beta   90.00
_cell.angle_gamma   90.00
#
_symmetry.space_group_name_H-M   'P 1'
#
loop_
_entity.id
_entity.type
_entity.pdbx_description
1 polymer ?
#
loop_
_entity_poly.entity_id
_entity_poly.type
_entity_poly.pdbx_seq_one_letter_code
_entity_poly.pdbx_strand_id
1 'polypeptide(L)'
;MRRWFFLLPAGLFVGLLVILTWLYAIKPVTAPEHPAGVPDEFVSGESRFSRGACAQDSECQTAGCSGEICTSEPSVFSTCEYSDEFPNARGLNCGCVSGQNGDGVCGWR
;
A
#
# COMPACT_ATOMS: atom_id res chain seq x y z
N MET A 1 -0.72 -12.84 -67.99
CA MET A 1 0.23 -13.29 -66.96
C MET A 1 -0.25 -12.79 -65.60
N ARG A 2 -0.12 -13.63 -64.57
CA ARG A 2 -0.91 -13.67 -63.32
C ARG A 2 -0.76 -12.42 -62.45
N ARG A 3 -1.89 -11.82 -62.08
CA ARG A 3 -2.01 -10.85 -60.98
C ARG A 3 -1.88 -11.60 -59.65
N TRP A 4 -0.77 -11.42 -58.95
CA TRP A 4 -0.61 -11.88 -57.58
C TRP A 4 -1.21 -10.84 -56.63
N PHE A 5 -2.49 -11.00 -56.32
CA PHE A 5 -3.13 -10.31 -55.20
C PHE A 5 -2.60 -10.94 -53.90
N PHE A 6 -1.60 -10.29 -53.29
CA PHE A 6 -1.22 -10.59 -51.91
C PHE A 6 -2.29 -10.01 -50.98
N LEU A 7 -3.35 -10.80 -50.74
CA LEU A 7 -4.29 -10.60 -49.65
C LEU A 7 -3.55 -10.90 -48.34
N LEU A 8 -2.97 -9.87 -47.72
CA LEU A 8 -2.64 -9.91 -46.30
C LEU A 8 -3.97 -10.00 -45.51
N PRO A 9 -4.14 -10.97 -44.60
CA PRO A 9 -5.38 -11.11 -43.86
C PRO A 9 -5.50 -9.96 -42.85
N ALA A 10 -6.49 -9.09 -43.07
CA ALA A 10 -6.82 -7.97 -42.19
C ALA A 10 -7.10 -8.36 -40.72
N GLY A 11 -7.25 -9.66 -40.41
CA GLY A 11 -7.48 -10.17 -39.06
C GLY A 11 -6.28 -10.10 -38.11
N LEU A 12 -5.04 -10.11 -38.62
CA LEU A 12 -3.85 -10.14 -37.74
C LEU A 12 -3.58 -8.78 -37.08
N PHE A 13 -3.92 -7.68 -37.75
CA PHE A 13 -3.70 -6.31 -37.26
C PHE A 13 -4.66 -5.94 -36.12
N VAL A 14 -5.92 -6.41 -36.16
CA VAL A 14 -6.90 -6.12 -35.10
C VAL A 14 -6.56 -6.88 -33.82
N GLY A 15 -6.13 -8.15 -33.93
CA GLY A 15 -5.70 -8.94 -32.78
C GLY A 15 -4.49 -8.33 -32.06
N LEU A 16 -3.51 -7.84 -32.81
CA LEU A 16 -2.32 -7.19 -32.23
C LEU A 16 -2.66 -5.89 -31.49
N LEU A 17 -3.59 -5.09 -32.03
CA LEU A 17 -4.04 -3.85 -31.39
C LEU A 17 -4.80 -4.11 -30.08
N VAL A 18 -5.60 -5.18 -30.00
CA VAL A 18 -6.30 -5.56 -28.76
C VAL A 18 -5.34 -6.08 -27.70
N ILE A 19 -4.30 -6.81 -28.10
CA ILE A 19 -3.27 -7.28 -27.15
C ILE A 19 -2.44 -6.11 -26.63
N LEU A 20 -2.10 -5.14 -27.50
CA LEU A 20 -1.34 -3.95 -27.11
C LEU A 20 -2.15 -3.04 -26.18
N THR A 21 -3.46 -2.89 -26.37
CA THR A 21 -4.31 -2.14 -25.42
C THR A 21 -4.45 -2.84 -24.07
N TRP A 22 -4.53 -4.17 -24.05
CA TRP A 22 -4.53 -4.94 -22.80
C TRP A 22 -3.21 -4.83 -22.03
N LEU A 23 -2.07 -4.86 -22.72
CA LEU A 23 -0.76 -4.71 -22.07
C LEU A 23 -0.52 -3.29 -21.53
N TYR A 24 -1.04 -2.26 -22.20
CA TYR A 24 -0.91 -0.87 -21.73
C TYR A 24 -1.69 -0.57 -20.45
N ALA A 25 -2.73 -1.36 -20.15
CA ALA A 25 -3.56 -1.19 -18.95
C ALA A 25 -2.91 -1.78 -17.67
N ILE A 26 -1.88 -2.60 -17.80
CA ILE A 26 -1.19 -3.21 -16.66
C ILE A 26 -0.13 -2.23 -16.16
N LYS A 27 -0.54 -1.19 -15.42
CA LYS A 27 0.43 -0.40 -14.64
C LYS A 27 0.98 -1.30 -13.54
N PRO A 28 2.31 -1.51 -13.44
CA PRO A 28 2.88 -2.20 -12.30
C PRO A 28 2.52 -1.39 -11.03
N VAL A 29 1.83 -2.04 -10.09
CA VAL A 29 1.67 -1.49 -8.74
C VAL A 29 3.07 -1.43 -8.15
N THR A 30 3.63 -0.22 -8.07
CA THR A 30 4.80 0.05 -7.24
C THR A 30 4.39 -0.23 -5.80
N ALA A 31 5.05 -1.21 -5.18
CA ALA A 31 4.87 -1.51 -3.76
C ALA A 31 5.09 -0.22 -2.93
N PRO A 32 4.38 -0.04 -1.81
CA PRO A 32 4.64 1.08 -0.90
C PRO A 32 6.12 1.10 -0.54
N GLU A 33 6.73 2.27 -0.69
CA GLU A 33 8.16 2.49 -0.47
C GLU A 33 8.45 2.25 1.02
N HIS A 34 9.10 1.14 1.34
CA HIS A 34 9.41 0.77 2.71
C HIS A 34 10.54 1.67 3.25
N PRO A 35 10.31 2.51 4.28
CA PRO A 35 11.34 3.41 4.79
C PRO A 35 12.54 2.63 5.33
N ALA A 36 13.75 2.97 4.87
CA ALA A 36 14.96 2.23 5.22
C ALA A 36 15.23 2.27 6.73
N GLY A 37 15.43 1.09 7.34
CA GLY A 37 15.71 0.97 8.78
C GLY A 37 14.46 0.88 9.67
N VAL A 38 13.28 0.71 9.07
CA VAL A 38 12.01 0.51 9.77
C VAL A 38 11.67 -0.99 9.76
N PRO A 39 11.30 -1.60 10.89
CA PRO A 39 10.81 -2.98 10.89
C PRO A 39 9.56 -3.16 10.03
N ASP A 40 9.50 -4.25 9.25
CA ASP A 40 8.37 -4.56 8.37
C ASP A 40 7.03 -4.59 9.11
N GLU A 41 7.03 -5.00 10.39
CA GLU A 41 5.80 -5.06 11.19
C GLU A 41 5.13 -3.68 11.38
N PHE A 42 5.89 -2.58 11.38
CA PHE A 42 5.35 -1.23 11.52
C PHE A 42 4.55 -0.82 10.28
N VAL A 43 5.06 -1.22 9.11
CA VAL A 43 4.52 -0.83 7.79
C VAL A 43 3.42 -1.78 7.32
N SER A 44 3.37 -3.01 7.85
CA SER A 44 2.29 -3.96 7.60
C SER A 44 1.08 -3.77 8.52
N GLY A 45 1.18 -2.89 9.52
CA GLY A 45 0.13 -2.70 10.55
C GLY A 45 -0.03 -3.86 11.53
N GLU A 46 0.92 -4.80 11.55
CA GLU A 46 0.93 -5.97 12.47
C GLU A 46 1.75 -5.71 13.73
N SER A 47 2.30 -4.51 13.85
CA SER A 47 3.09 -4.16 15.02
C SER A 47 2.24 -4.04 16.28
N ARG A 48 2.90 -4.20 17.43
CA ARG A 48 2.31 -3.86 18.73
C ARG A 48 1.88 -2.38 18.86
N PHE A 49 2.31 -1.54 17.93
CA PHE A 49 2.02 -0.11 17.85
C PHE A 49 0.92 0.21 16.82
N SER A 50 0.24 -0.79 16.28
CA SER A 50 -0.78 -0.68 15.23
C SER A 50 -2.07 -1.33 15.70
N ARG A 51 -3.20 -0.63 15.64
CA ARG A 51 -4.50 -1.18 16.07
C ARG A 51 -5.67 -0.67 15.25
N GLY A 52 -6.56 -1.57 14.89
CA GLY A 52 -7.84 -1.23 14.25
C GLY A 52 -7.76 -1.23 12.73
N ALA A 53 -8.91 -1.47 12.12
CA ALA A 53 -9.09 -1.44 10.68
C ALA A 53 -9.34 0.00 10.19
N CYS A 54 -9.07 0.24 8.91
CA CYS A 54 -9.32 1.51 8.24
C CYS A 54 -9.62 1.31 6.75
N ALA A 55 -10.31 2.26 6.15
CA ALA A 55 -10.41 2.36 4.68
C ALA A 55 -9.53 3.48 4.11
N GLN A 56 -9.21 4.49 4.91
CA GLN A 56 -8.49 5.69 4.49
C GLN A 56 -7.68 6.28 5.66
N ASP A 57 -6.64 7.05 5.33
CA ASP A 57 -5.69 7.57 6.32
C ASP A 57 -6.34 8.42 7.41
N SER A 58 -7.40 9.15 7.09
CA SER A 58 -8.11 10.02 8.04
C SER A 58 -8.81 9.26 9.17
N GLU A 59 -9.00 7.94 9.02
CA GLU A 59 -9.56 7.10 10.06
C GLU A 59 -8.51 6.69 11.09
N CYS A 60 -7.22 6.84 10.77
CA CYS A 60 -6.11 6.53 11.66
C CYS A 60 -5.61 7.80 12.33
N GLN A 61 -5.32 7.69 13.62
CA GLN A 61 -4.77 8.76 14.43
C GLN A 61 -3.66 8.22 15.33
N THR A 62 -2.74 9.12 15.68
CA THR A 62 -1.74 8.84 16.69
C THR A 62 -2.38 8.90 18.07
N ALA A 63 -2.19 7.85 18.86
CA ALA A 63 -2.69 7.66 20.21
C ALA A 63 -1.58 7.07 21.11
N GLY A 64 -1.92 6.74 22.35
CA GLY A 64 -0.93 6.42 23.38
C GLY A 64 -0.37 7.68 24.03
N CYS A 65 0.15 7.55 25.25
CA CYS A 65 0.58 8.71 26.03
C CYS A 65 1.78 9.43 25.40
N SER A 66 2.64 8.70 24.69
CA SER A 66 3.82 9.22 23.99
C SER A 66 3.62 9.30 22.49
N GLY A 67 2.40 9.11 22.00
CA GLY A 67 2.08 9.08 20.58
C GLY A 67 2.67 7.88 19.84
N GLU A 68 2.87 6.78 20.55
CA GLU A 68 3.52 5.58 20.05
C GLU A 68 2.56 4.57 19.40
N ILE A 69 1.24 4.80 19.46
CA ILE A 69 0.25 3.91 18.85
C ILE A 69 -0.41 4.59 17.64
N CYS A 70 -0.50 3.90 16.51
CA CYS A 70 -1.32 4.28 15.37
C CYS A 70 -2.61 3.47 15.37
N THR A 71 -3.75 4.15 15.43
CA THR A 71 -5.02 3.44 15.61
C THR A 71 -6.23 4.18 15.05
N SER A 72 -7.29 3.43 14.72
CA SER A 72 -8.61 4.00 14.47
C SER A 72 -9.47 4.15 15.73
N GLU A 73 -9.00 3.68 16.89
CA GLU A 73 -9.72 3.74 18.16
C GLU A 73 -9.33 4.98 18.98
N PRO A 74 -10.27 5.91 19.27
CA PRO A 74 -9.95 7.16 19.97
C PRO A 74 -9.64 7.00 21.46
N SER A 75 -9.93 5.84 22.05
CA SER A 75 -9.79 5.58 23.48
C SER A 75 -8.51 4.84 23.87
N VAL A 76 -7.55 4.70 22.95
CA VAL A 76 -6.29 4.00 23.25
C VAL A 76 -5.40 4.88 24.12
N PHE A 77 -5.20 4.43 25.35
CA PHE A 77 -4.28 5.03 26.32
C PHE A 77 -3.28 3.97 26.79
N SER A 78 -2.02 4.35 26.85
CA SER A 78 -0.88 3.50 27.24
C SER A 78 -0.14 4.09 28.44
N THR A 79 0.87 3.40 28.94
CA THR A 79 1.80 3.99 29.91
C THR A 79 2.61 5.11 29.25
N CYS A 80 2.92 6.16 30.01
CA CYS A 80 3.71 7.31 29.54
C CYS A 80 5.21 7.01 29.57
N GLU A 81 5.60 5.97 28.82
CA GLU A 81 6.99 5.59 28.62
C GLU A 81 7.50 6.20 27.31
N TYR A 82 8.79 6.52 27.24
CA TYR A 82 9.43 6.99 26.01
C TYR A 82 10.51 6.00 25.59
N SER A 83 10.56 5.68 24.29
CA SER A 83 11.58 4.81 23.69
C SER A 83 11.90 5.27 22.27
N ASP A 84 13.18 5.26 21.92
CA ASP A 84 13.66 5.54 20.55
C ASP A 84 13.26 4.44 19.56
N GLU A 85 12.74 3.31 20.05
CA GLU A 85 12.17 2.26 19.22
C GLU A 85 10.79 2.61 18.67
N PHE A 86 10.13 3.64 19.22
CA PHE A 86 8.79 3.97 18.79
C PHE A 86 8.76 4.48 17.35
N PRO A 87 7.74 4.09 16.56
CA PRO A 87 7.63 4.51 15.16
C PRO A 87 7.62 6.03 14.98
N ASN A 88 6.97 6.76 15.89
CA ASN A 88 6.91 8.23 15.87
C ASN A 88 8.29 8.87 16.14
N ALA A 89 9.12 8.29 17.01
CA ALA A 89 10.50 8.74 17.24
C ALA A 89 11.39 8.56 15.99
N ARG A 90 11.00 7.65 15.09
CA ARG A 90 11.66 7.43 13.79
C ARG A 90 11.10 8.31 12.67
N GLY A 91 10.19 9.24 12.97
CA GLY A 91 9.61 10.17 12.00
C GLY A 91 8.53 9.56 11.11
N LEU A 92 7.98 8.40 11.49
CA LEU A 92 6.89 7.76 10.75
C LEU A 92 5.56 8.44 11.02
N ASN A 93 4.70 8.44 10.01
CA ASN A 93 3.34 8.96 10.10
C ASN A 93 2.35 7.81 10.29
N CYS A 94 1.32 8.05 11.10
CA CYS A 94 0.20 7.14 11.22
C CYS A 94 -0.72 7.28 10.00
N GLY A 95 -1.13 6.15 9.41
CA GLY A 95 -2.02 6.13 8.26
C GLY A 95 -2.61 4.75 8.01
N CYS A 96 -3.42 4.64 6.95
CA CYS A 96 -4.01 3.38 6.54
C CYS A 96 -3.03 2.65 5.61
N VAL A 97 -2.62 1.45 6.03
CA VAL A 97 -1.70 0.59 5.28
C VAL A 97 -2.38 -0.72 4.91
N SER A 98 -1.87 -1.41 3.90
CA SER A 98 -2.38 -2.73 3.52
C SER A 98 -1.79 -3.77 4.47
N GLY A 99 -2.67 -4.40 5.25
CA GLY A 99 -2.33 -5.51 6.13
C GLY A 99 -1.98 -6.77 5.34
N GLN A 100 -1.50 -7.81 6.02
CA GLN A 100 -1.05 -9.05 5.37
C GLN A 100 -2.14 -9.74 4.53
N ASN A 101 -3.41 -9.56 4.89
CA ASN A 101 -4.56 -10.15 4.19
C ASN A 101 -5.11 -9.26 3.06
N GLY A 102 -4.49 -8.11 2.79
CA GLY A 102 -4.98 -7.11 1.83
C GLY A 102 -6.04 -6.15 2.40
N ASP A 103 -6.49 -6.37 3.64
CA ASP A 103 -7.39 -5.48 4.36
C ASP A 103 -6.66 -4.21 4.83
N GLY A 104 -7.38 -3.09 4.97
CA GLY A 104 -6.82 -1.85 5.49
C GLY A 104 -6.71 -1.86 7.01
N VAL A 105 -5.51 -1.59 7.53
CA VAL A 105 -5.20 -1.51 8.96
C VAL A 105 -4.44 -0.23 9.27
N CYS A 106 -4.65 0.33 10.47
CA CYS A 106 -3.90 1.50 10.89
C CYS A 106 -2.46 1.12 11.23
N GLY A 107 -1.51 1.62 10.44
CA GLY A 107 -0.09 1.33 10.54
C GLY A 107 0.79 2.55 10.32
N TRP A 108 2.10 2.35 10.43
CA TRP A 108 3.10 3.42 10.35
C TRP A 108 3.77 3.42 8.98
N ARG A 109 3.95 4.60 8.37
CA ARG A 109 4.55 4.76 7.04
C ARG A 109 5.34 6.06 6.89
#